data_AF-A0A1H0XDE4-F1
#
_entry.id   AF-A0A1H0XDE4-F1
#
_cell.length_a   1.000
_cell.length_b   1.000
_cell.length_c   1.000
_cell.angle_alpha   90.00
_cell.angle_beta   90.00
_cell.angle_gamma   90.00
#
_symmetry.space_group_name_H-M   'P 1'
#
loop_
_entity.id
_entity.type
_entity.pdbx_description
1 polymer ?
#
loop_
_entity_poly.entity_id
_entity_poly.type
_entity_poly.pdbx_seq_one_letter_code
_entity_poly.pdbx_strand_id
1 'polypeptide(L)'
;MSLKTDLHLKLNAFAQKGKWNNTLVKIITAPLFLILLVSGIVRAIYYSVLLTTPAVDTATYINYPINILKGETDGLRTPVYPYFIKLLKLFGEQNLMDHVVVAQIIISYLAIILFYNVVKICFKQSGVAFAATLLYGVLLPVINFDKLVLTESLSINCSLLVIYMGVKYLQRPGSSRAWAFTLFAFVCIMLRPSFVYLLPLIVVFWISRLLFFRKDWKMCLSGLAASVVVILLIIGYAHLNQKNHNFNGISVVSNNNEMAVIVIANIYQYGNDPEITAAIKANLDLQQKTTGKPAKGENVMLKFEPERVHQFIVTCIKNQPAAFALSIGGKLIDLQTLNIFTDYAEHKFSYLAFRVNNIEYLLFCVTFNLLYIFIVVTLVMMITGWFKKKQIPWFSLLLWLLIFAQVAVAIIGGYSEYPRLILPAMPALVILLFSYIDKISFAIDRDKLKSYPVTI
;
A
#
# COMPACT_ATOMS: atom_id res chain seq x y z
N MET A 1 35.77 -0.30 -16.34
CA MET A 1 35.36 0.14 -17.69
C MET A 1 34.06 -0.57 -18.02
N SER A 2 32.92 0.14 -18.01
CA SER A 2 31.61 -0.51 -17.76
C SER A 2 30.97 -1.09 -19.02
N LEU A 3 30.24 -2.20 -18.89
CA LEU A 3 29.39 -2.83 -19.93
C LEU A 3 28.55 -1.83 -20.75
N LYS A 4 28.19 -0.71 -20.13
CA LYS A 4 27.45 0.40 -20.73
C LYS A 4 28.23 1.11 -21.84
N THR A 5 29.55 1.24 -21.69
CA THR A 5 30.42 1.89 -22.67
C THR A 5 30.60 1.00 -23.90
N ASP A 6 30.76 -0.31 -23.70
CA ASP A 6 30.94 -1.27 -24.78
C ASP A 6 29.64 -1.53 -25.57
N LEU A 7 28.49 -1.66 -24.88
CA LEU A 7 27.18 -1.77 -25.54
C LEU A 7 26.82 -0.50 -26.32
N HIS A 8 27.08 0.67 -25.74
CA HIS A 8 26.82 1.95 -26.42
C HIS A 8 27.74 2.16 -27.62
N LEU A 9 29.01 1.73 -27.55
CA LEU A 9 29.94 1.76 -28.68
C LEU A 9 29.53 0.78 -29.79
N LYS A 10 29.16 -0.46 -29.44
CA LYS A 10 28.69 -1.46 -30.42
C LYS A 10 27.39 -1.05 -31.10
N LEU A 11 26.43 -0.49 -30.35
CA LEU A 11 25.17 0.01 -30.90
C LEU A 11 25.36 1.29 -31.73
N ASN A 12 26.28 2.18 -31.35
CA ASN A 12 26.63 3.33 -32.17
C ASN A 12 27.33 2.92 -33.47
N ALA A 13 28.25 1.95 -33.41
CA ALA A 13 28.92 1.42 -34.60
C ALA A 13 27.93 0.70 -35.54
N PHE A 14 26.94 -0.01 -34.98
CA PHE A 14 25.87 -0.63 -35.75
C PHE A 14 24.89 0.41 -36.35
N ALA A 15 24.53 1.44 -35.58
CA ALA A 15 23.68 2.53 -36.04
C ALA A 15 24.32 3.38 -37.15
N GLN A 16 25.63 3.62 -37.06
CA GLN A 16 26.44 4.26 -38.10
C GLN A 16 26.48 3.41 -39.38
N LYS A 17 26.50 2.07 -39.28
CA LYS A 17 26.40 1.17 -40.44
C LYS A 17 24.99 1.10 -41.05
N GLY A 18 23.93 1.42 -40.28
CA GLY A 18 22.54 1.22 -40.69
C GLY A 18 21.72 2.48 -41.03
N LYS A 19 22.30 3.69 -41.06
CA LYS A 19 21.54 4.97 -41.12
C LYS A 19 20.47 5.12 -40.01
N TRP A 20 20.71 4.56 -38.82
CA TRP A 20 19.78 4.75 -37.70
C TRP A 20 19.96 6.13 -37.09
N ASN A 21 18.85 6.81 -36.78
CA ASN A 21 18.88 8.11 -36.12
C ASN A 21 19.52 7.99 -34.72
N ASN A 22 20.58 8.77 -34.43
CA ASN A 22 21.27 8.81 -33.14
C ASN A 22 20.32 9.02 -31.94
N THR A 23 19.14 9.61 -32.16
CA THR A 23 18.09 9.78 -31.16
C THR A 23 17.44 8.46 -30.75
N LEU A 24 17.16 7.56 -31.71
CA LEU A 24 16.58 6.24 -31.44
C LEU A 24 17.54 5.37 -30.61
N VAL A 25 18.84 5.40 -30.93
CA VAL A 25 19.86 4.67 -30.18
C VAL A 25 19.92 5.15 -28.73
N LYS A 26 19.86 6.47 -28.50
CA LYS A 26 19.82 7.04 -27.14
C LYS A 26 18.58 6.63 -26.35
N ILE A 27 17.41 6.51 -27.00
CA ILE A 27 16.18 6.06 -26.35
C ILE A 27 16.28 4.58 -26.00
N ILE A 28 16.69 3.73 -26.95
CA ILE A 28 16.76 2.26 -26.76
C ILE A 28 17.81 1.90 -25.70
N THR A 29 18.90 2.64 -25.61
CA THR A 29 19.94 2.43 -24.59
C THR A 29 19.65 3.10 -23.25
N ALA A 30 18.55 3.86 -23.14
CA ALA A 30 18.17 4.48 -21.88
C ALA A 30 17.81 3.38 -20.85
N PRO A 31 18.33 3.46 -19.61
CA PRO A 31 18.03 2.45 -18.59
C PRO A 31 16.53 2.26 -18.35
N LEU A 32 15.76 3.35 -18.39
CA LEU A 32 14.30 3.31 -18.24
C LEU A 32 13.61 2.53 -19.38
N PHE A 33 14.07 2.69 -20.62
CA PHE A 33 13.50 1.96 -21.75
C PHE A 33 13.71 0.45 -21.59
N LEU A 34 14.92 0.03 -21.21
CA LEU A 34 15.22 -1.39 -20.96
C LEU A 34 14.41 -1.94 -19.79
N ILE A 35 14.26 -1.18 -18.69
CA ILE A 35 13.42 -1.58 -17.55
C ILE A 35 11.98 -1.79 -18.00
N LEU A 36 11.41 -0.83 -18.75
CA LEU A 36 10.04 -0.92 -19.25
C LEU A 36 9.89 -2.12 -20.18
N LEU A 37 10.78 -2.29 -21.15
CA LEU A 37 10.74 -3.41 -22.09
C LEU A 37 10.76 -4.76 -21.36
N VAL A 38 11.71 -4.98 -20.45
CA VAL A 38 11.81 -6.24 -19.70
C VAL A 38 10.60 -6.45 -18.81
N SER A 39 10.17 -5.41 -18.08
CA SER A 39 8.98 -5.48 -17.22
C SER A 39 7.72 -5.76 -18.02
N GLY A 40 7.59 -5.17 -19.21
CA GLY A 40 6.47 -5.37 -20.12
C GLY A 40 6.39 -6.80 -20.64
N ILE A 41 7.52 -7.38 -21.05
CA ILE A 41 7.60 -8.78 -21.49
C ILE A 41 7.23 -9.73 -20.35
N VAL A 42 7.84 -9.55 -19.17
CA VAL A 42 7.57 -10.41 -18.00
C VAL A 42 6.11 -10.31 -17.59
N ARG A 43 5.55 -9.09 -17.50
CA ARG A 43 4.14 -8.87 -17.18
C ARG A 43 3.21 -9.46 -18.23
N ALA A 44 3.52 -9.35 -19.52
CA ALA A 44 2.70 -9.95 -20.58
C ALA A 44 2.65 -11.48 -20.47
N ILE A 45 3.80 -12.12 -20.22
CA ILE A 45 3.85 -13.57 -19.97
C ILE A 45 3.04 -13.92 -18.72
N TYR A 46 3.22 -13.19 -17.63
CA TYR A 46 2.50 -13.43 -16.38
C TYR A 46 0.98 -13.24 -16.52
N TYR A 47 0.52 -12.13 -17.11
CA TYR A 47 -0.91 -11.90 -17.34
C TYR A 47 -1.55 -12.90 -18.30
N SER A 48 -0.77 -13.52 -19.19
CA SER A 48 -1.29 -14.55 -20.09
C SER A 48 -1.74 -15.80 -19.33
N VAL A 49 -1.15 -16.08 -18.16
CA VAL A 49 -1.49 -17.22 -17.31
C VAL A 49 -2.52 -16.91 -16.23
N LEU A 50 -2.81 -15.64 -15.96
CA LEU A 50 -3.83 -15.22 -15.00
C LEU A 50 -5.22 -15.10 -15.62
N LEU A 51 -6.24 -15.35 -14.81
CA LEU A 51 -7.63 -15.03 -15.09
C LEU A 51 -7.99 -13.65 -14.54
N THR A 52 -9.01 -13.03 -15.13
CA THR A 52 -9.68 -11.88 -14.51
C THR A 52 -10.57 -12.43 -13.40
N THR A 53 -10.21 -12.18 -12.14
CA THR A 53 -10.88 -12.81 -10.98
C THR A 53 -11.73 -11.77 -10.23
N PRO A 54 -13.05 -11.96 -10.11
CA PRO A 54 -13.86 -11.19 -9.17
C PRO A 54 -13.54 -11.68 -7.74
N ALA A 55 -13.26 -10.73 -6.85
CA ALA A 55 -13.17 -11.01 -5.43
C ALA A 55 -14.56 -10.90 -4.77
N VAL A 56 -14.68 -11.41 -3.53
CA VAL A 56 -15.91 -11.34 -2.73
C VAL A 56 -16.48 -9.92 -2.67
N ASP A 57 -15.60 -8.93 -2.57
CA ASP A 57 -15.96 -7.51 -2.47
C ASP A 57 -16.32 -6.86 -3.81
N THR A 58 -15.97 -7.46 -4.96
CA THR A 58 -16.05 -6.84 -6.29
C THR A 58 -17.46 -6.33 -6.60
N ALA A 59 -18.50 -7.11 -6.26
CA ALA A 59 -19.89 -6.73 -6.53
C ALA A 59 -20.27 -5.39 -5.87
N THR A 60 -19.78 -5.13 -4.66
CA THR A 60 -20.09 -3.90 -3.92
C THR A 60 -19.43 -2.66 -4.51
N TYR A 61 -18.32 -2.81 -5.27
CA TYR A 61 -17.70 -1.71 -5.98
C TYR A 61 -18.35 -1.46 -7.35
N ILE A 62 -18.68 -2.51 -8.09
CA ILE A 62 -19.30 -2.40 -9.43
C ILE A 62 -20.72 -1.83 -9.36
N ASN A 63 -21.49 -2.26 -8.37
CA ASN A 63 -22.90 -1.89 -8.20
C ASN A 63 -23.09 -0.66 -7.31
N TYR A 64 -22.06 0.18 -7.14
CA TYR A 64 -22.11 1.36 -6.27
C TYR A 64 -23.10 2.41 -6.81
N PRO A 65 -24.29 2.60 -6.19
CA PRO A 65 -25.35 3.44 -6.77
C PRO A 65 -25.18 4.92 -6.46
N ILE A 66 -24.36 5.24 -5.46
CA ILE A 66 -24.32 6.53 -4.77
C ILE A 66 -23.75 7.67 -5.60
N ASN A 67 -24.37 8.86 -5.49
CA ASN A 67 -23.84 10.11 -6.01
C ASN A 67 -23.45 11.10 -4.88
N ILE A 68 -22.14 11.19 -4.62
CA ILE A 68 -21.59 12.05 -3.55
C ILE A 68 -21.90 13.54 -3.76
N LEU A 69 -22.08 14.00 -5.01
CA LEU A 69 -22.43 15.38 -5.31
C LEU A 69 -23.86 15.74 -4.88
N LYS A 70 -24.71 14.73 -4.64
CA LYS A 70 -26.05 14.90 -4.07
C LYS A 70 -26.07 14.77 -2.54
N GLY A 71 -24.90 14.60 -1.90
CA GLY A 71 -24.79 14.34 -0.47
C GLY A 71 -25.12 12.89 -0.07
N GLU A 72 -25.26 11.99 -1.04
CA GLU A 72 -25.44 10.56 -0.79
C GLU A 72 -24.09 9.92 -0.45
N THR A 73 -24.09 8.94 0.45
CA THR A 73 -22.91 8.16 0.81
C THR A 73 -23.22 6.67 0.87
N ASP A 74 -22.20 5.83 0.89
CA ASP A 74 -22.32 4.39 1.12
C ASP A 74 -21.66 4.05 2.45
N GLY A 75 -22.38 3.35 3.35
CA GLY A 75 -21.83 2.98 4.66
C GLY A 75 -20.68 1.95 4.55
N LEU A 76 -20.61 1.20 3.45
CA LEU A 76 -19.64 0.11 3.29
C LEU A 76 -18.35 0.57 2.59
N ARG A 77 -18.45 1.30 1.47
CA ARG A 77 -17.31 1.65 0.61
C ARG A 77 -17.08 3.15 0.54
N THR A 78 -15.81 3.52 0.57
CA THR A 78 -15.38 4.90 0.27
C THR A 78 -15.41 5.16 -1.24
N PRO A 79 -15.57 6.43 -1.67
CA PRO A 79 -16.04 6.74 -3.02
C PRO A 79 -14.99 6.60 -4.12
N VAL A 80 -13.68 6.72 -3.85
CA VAL A 80 -12.69 6.90 -4.94
C VAL A 80 -12.59 5.68 -5.86
N TYR A 81 -12.53 4.45 -5.34
CA TYR A 81 -12.47 3.25 -6.19
C TYR A 81 -13.79 3.00 -6.96
N PRO A 82 -14.99 3.10 -6.33
CA PRO A 82 -16.24 3.07 -7.07
C PRO A 82 -16.36 4.12 -8.17
N TYR A 83 -15.91 5.35 -7.92
CA TYR A 83 -15.92 6.40 -8.95
C TYR A 83 -14.92 6.12 -10.07
N PHE A 84 -13.76 5.53 -9.76
CA PHE A 84 -12.85 5.02 -10.78
C PHE A 84 -13.54 3.99 -11.68
N ILE A 85 -14.29 3.05 -11.12
CA ILE A 85 -15.09 2.08 -11.91
C ILE A 85 -16.20 2.79 -12.70
N LYS A 86 -16.92 3.75 -12.12
CA LYS A 86 -17.97 4.52 -12.82
C LYS A 86 -17.42 5.27 -14.02
N LEU A 87 -16.22 5.83 -13.94
CA LEU A 87 -15.57 6.46 -15.10
C LEU A 87 -15.29 5.45 -16.21
N LEU A 88 -14.94 4.21 -15.85
CA LEU A 88 -14.69 3.14 -16.84
C LEU A 88 -15.98 2.57 -17.45
N LYS A 89 -17.13 2.71 -16.79
CA LYS A 89 -18.45 2.41 -17.39
C LYS A 89 -18.73 3.23 -18.65
N LEU A 90 -18.14 4.43 -18.77
CA LEU A 90 -18.28 5.28 -19.96
C LEU A 90 -17.70 4.63 -21.24
N PHE A 91 -16.84 3.62 -21.11
CA PHE A 91 -16.28 2.87 -22.23
C PHE A 91 -17.10 1.60 -22.58
N GLY A 92 -18.21 1.36 -21.89
CA GLY A 92 -19.13 0.24 -22.12
C GLY A 92 -19.30 -0.67 -20.91
N GLU A 93 -20.55 -1.05 -20.62
CA GLU A 93 -20.89 -1.86 -19.44
C GLU A 93 -20.69 -3.36 -19.63
N GLN A 94 -20.82 -3.86 -20.87
CA GLN A 94 -20.76 -5.29 -21.18
C GLN A 94 -19.40 -5.94 -20.82
N ASN A 95 -18.31 -5.16 -20.89
CA ASN A 95 -16.94 -5.61 -20.58
C ASN A 95 -16.31 -4.79 -19.43
N LEU A 96 -17.12 -4.27 -18.50
CA LEU A 96 -16.64 -3.35 -17.46
C LEU A 96 -15.49 -3.92 -16.63
N MET A 97 -15.55 -5.19 -16.25
CA MET A 97 -14.49 -5.83 -15.46
C MET A 97 -13.14 -5.81 -16.20
N ASP A 98 -13.16 -6.11 -17.50
CA ASP A 98 -11.95 -6.07 -18.32
C ASP A 98 -11.44 -4.65 -18.51
N HIS A 99 -12.34 -3.65 -18.66
CA HIS A 99 -11.94 -2.25 -18.70
C HIS A 99 -11.24 -1.81 -17.40
N VAL A 100 -11.76 -2.24 -16.24
CA VAL A 100 -11.17 -1.97 -14.92
C VAL A 100 -9.79 -2.61 -14.80
N VAL A 101 -9.66 -3.89 -15.16
CA VAL A 101 -8.39 -4.60 -15.15
C VAL A 101 -7.37 -3.97 -16.10
N VAL A 102 -7.76 -3.63 -17.33
CA VAL A 102 -6.86 -2.99 -18.31
C VAL A 102 -6.38 -1.64 -17.78
N ALA A 103 -7.28 -0.83 -17.20
CA ALA A 103 -6.89 0.44 -16.60
C ALA A 103 -5.92 0.24 -15.42
N GLN A 104 -6.17 -0.73 -14.54
CA GLN A 104 -5.26 -1.07 -13.44
C GLN A 104 -3.87 -1.48 -13.96
N ILE A 105 -3.81 -2.35 -14.98
CA ILE A 105 -2.56 -2.78 -15.62
C ILE A 105 -1.79 -1.58 -16.18
N ILE A 106 -2.47 -0.68 -16.91
CA ILE A 106 -1.83 0.51 -17.49
C ILE A 106 -1.27 1.41 -16.39
N ILE A 107 -2.06 1.71 -15.35
CA ILE A 107 -1.64 2.56 -14.23
C ILE A 107 -0.44 1.95 -13.51
N SER A 108 -0.52 0.66 -13.18
CA SER A 108 0.56 -0.10 -12.53
C SER A 108 1.85 -0.14 -13.36
N TYR A 109 1.73 -0.28 -14.69
CA TYR A 109 2.89 -0.27 -15.58
C TYR A 109 3.53 1.12 -15.69
N LEU A 110 2.72 2.17 -15.81
CA LEU A 110 3.22 3.56 -15.84
C LEU A 110 3.87 3.97 -14.51
N ALA A 111 3.44 3.38 -13.39
CA ALA A 111 4.03 3.62 -12.08
C ALA A 111 5.51 3.20 -11.98
N ILE A 112 6.00 2.32 -12.86
CA ILE A 112 7.43 1.99 -12.96
C ILE A 112 8.27 3.24 -13.26
N ILE A 113 7.75 4.15 -14.10
CA ILE A 113 8.44 5.42 -14.44
C ILE A 113 8.53 6.31 -13.19
N LEU A 114 7.44 6.38 -12.43
CA LEU A 114 7.38 7.14 -11.19
C LEU A 114 8.37 6.58 -10.16
N PHE A 115 8.40 5.25 -10.00
CA PHE A 115 9.33 4.56 -9.12
C PHE A 115 10.78 4.83 -9.52
N TYR A 116 11.11 4.70 -10.82
CA TYR A 116 12.43 5.00 -11.36
C TYR A 116 12.88 6.42 -11.01
N ASN A 117 11.98 7.39 -11.16
CA ASN A 117 12.26 8.78 -10.83
C ASN A 117 12.58 8.97 -9.33
N VAL A 118 11.84 8.29 -8.44
CA VAL A 118 12.12 8.31 -7.00
C VAL A 118 13.50 7.73 -6.71
N VAL A 119 13.82 6.52 -7.19
CA VAL A 119 15.11 5.89 -6.87
C VAL A 119 16.29 6.62 -7.53
N LYS A 120 16.10 7.23 -8.70
CA LYS A 120 17.13 8.06 -9.35
C LYS A 120 17.47 9.32 -8.56
N ILE A 121 16.50 9.84 -7.82
CA ILE A 121 16.69 10.97 -6.91
C ILE A 121 17.44 10.51 -5.65
N CYS A 122 17.09 9.34 -5.12
CA CYS A 122 17.53 8.90 -3.80
C CYS A 122 18.86 8.15 -3.82
N PHE A 123 19.14 7.37 -4.87
CA PHE A 123 20.32 6.49 -4.92
C PHE A 123 21.46 7.13 -5.70
N LYS A 124 22.70 6.82 -5.30
CA LYS A 124 23.91 7.31 -5.97
C LYS A 124 24.32 6.42 -7.13
N GLN A 125 24.21 5.12 -6.95
CA GLN A 125 24.62 4.14 -7.95
C GLN A 125 23.49 3.90 -8.95
N SER A 126 23.74 4.22 -10.22
CA SER A 126 22.74 4.01 -11.27
C SER A 126 22.38 2.54 -11.47
N GLY A 127 23.31 1.63 -11.16
CA GLY A 127 23.06 0.18 -11.21
C GLY A 127 22.06 -0.26 -10.13
N VAL A 128 22.15 0.30 -8.92
CA VAL A 128 21.22 0.00 -7.83
C VAL A 128 19.83 0.57 -8.13
N ALA A 129 19.76 1.80 -8.69
CA ALA A 129 18.49 2.36 -9.16
C ALA A 129 17.85 1.52 -10.28
N PHE A 130 18.66 1.02 -11.21
CA PHE A 130 18.20 0.10 -12.26
C PHE A 130 17.65 -1.19 -11.66
N ALA A 131 18.40 -1.86 -10.79
CA ALA A 131 18.01 -3.12 -10.17
C ALA A 131 16.75 -2.97 -9.30
N ALA A 132 16.65 -1.91 -8.50
CA ALA A 132 15.48 -1.64 -7.67
C ALA A 132 14.21 -1.45 -8.51
N THR A 133 14.31 -0.67 -9.59
CA THR A 133 13.18 -0.40 -10.47
C THR A 133 12.80 -1.64 -11.26
N LEU A 134 13.79 -2.42 -11.72
CA LEU A 134 13.52 -3.68 -12.41
C LEU A 134 12.78 -4.64 -11.48
N LEU A 135 13.27 -4.84 -10.25
CA LEU A 135 12.60 -5.68 -9.25
C LEU A 135 11.16 -5.23 -9.02
N TYR A 136 10.92 -3.92 -8.79
CA TYR A 136 9.57 -3.38 -8.66
C TYR A 136 8.70 -3.65 -9.90
N GLY A 137 9.27 -3.51 -11.09
CA GLY A 137 8.61 -3.75 -12.36
C GLY A 137 8.21 -5.20 -12.61
N VAL A 138 8.92 -6.17 -12.00
CA VAL A 138 8.69 -7.62 -12.16
C VAL A 138 8.25 -8.33 -10.89
N LEU A 139 7.82 -7.59 -9.86
CA LEU A 139 7.36 -8.14 -8.58
C LEU A 139 6.00 -8.83 -8.77
N LEU A 140 6.02 -10.10 -9.18
CA LEU A 140 4.83 -10.88 -9.58
C LEU A 140 3.70 -10.85 -8.55
N PRO A 141 3.97 -11.02 -7.23
CA PRO A 141 2.91 -10.98 -6.23
C PRO A 141 2.17 -9.63 -6.14
N VAL A 142 2.82 -8.53 -6.55
CA VAL A 142 2.17 -7.21 -6.63
C VAL A 142 1.39 -7.07 -7.93
N ILE A 143 1.96 -7.54 -9.03
CA ILE A 143 1.37 -7.50 -10.38
C ILE A 143 0.08 -8.33 -10.44
N ASN A 144 0.00 -9.40 -9.66
CA ASN A 144 -1.18 -10.24 -9.55
C ASN A 144 -2.46 -9.45 -9.24
N PHE A 145 -2.37 -8.45 -8.35
CA PHE A 145 -3.50 -7.60 -7.96
C PHE A 145 -4.00 -6.67 -9.08
N ASP A 146 -3.28 -6.56 -10.20
CA ASP A 146 -3.78 -5.82 -11.37
C ASP A 146 -4.91 -6.58 -12.08
N LYS A 147 -5.03 -7.91 -11.87
CA LYS A 147 -6.08 -8.78 -12.42
C LYS A 147 -7.29 -8.96 -11.50
N LEU A 148 -7.24 -8.39 -10.30
CA LEU A 148 -8.35 -8.40 -9.34
C LEU A 148 -9.07 -7.05 -9.34
N VAL A 149 -10.40 -7.09 -9.42
CA VAL A 149 -11.26 -5.89 -9.29
C VAL A 149 -11.43 -5.54 -7.81
N LEU A 150 -10.37 -4.96 -7.25
CA LEU A 150 -10.25 -4.51 -5.87
C LEU A 150 -9.35 -3.26 -5.76
N THR A 151 -9.31 -2.67 -4.56
CA THR A 151 -8.56 -1.43 -4.28
C THR A 151 -7.03 -1.59 -4.25
N GLU A 152 -6.50 -2.82 -4.16
CA GLU A 152 -5.11 -3.12 -3.86
C GLU A 152 -4.13 -2.53 -4.89
N SER A 153 -4.34 -2.81 -6.19
CA SER A 153 -3.48 -2.28 -7.25
C SER A 153 -3.41 -0.75 -7.19
N LEU A 154 -4.56 -0.07 -7.08
CA LEU A 154 -4.60 1.38 -7.02
C LEU A 154 -4.01 1.92 -5.70
N SER A 155 -4.11 1.17 -4.60
CA SER A 155 -3.53 1.53 -3.30
C SER A 155 -2.00 1.51 -3.34
N ILE A 156 -1.40 0.52 -4.02
CA ILE A 156 0.07 0.45 -4.22
C ILE A 156 0.55 1.68 -5.00
N ASN A 157 -0.16 2.02 -6.08
CA ASN A 157 0.14 3.21 -6.89
C ASN A 157 -0.03 4.52 -6.09
N CYS A 158 -1.07 4.62 -5.26
CA CYS A 158 -1.27 5.77 -4.38
C CYS A 158 -0.14 5.90 -3.34
N SER A 159 0.28 4.80 -2.72
CA SER A 159 1.42 4.80 -1.79
C SER A 159 2.71 5.29 -2.48
N LEU A 160 2.98 4.83 -3.71
CA LEU A 160 4.12 5.33 -4.48
C LEU A 160 4.00 6.83 -4.82
N LEU A 161 2.80 7.33 -5.12
CA LEU A 161 2.55 8.76 -5.33
C LEU A 161 2.79 9.58 -4.06
N VAL A 162 2.38 9.08 -2.89
CA VAL A 162 2.68 9.69 -1.58
C VAL A 162 4.20 9.78 -1.38
N ILE A 163 4.93 8.70 -1.64
CA ILE A 163 6.41 8.69 -1.57
C ILE A 163 7.00 9.71 -2.55
N TYR A 164 6.54 9.72 -3.81
CA TYR A 164 7.04 10.64 -4.83
C TYR A 164 6.80 12.11 -4.46
N MET A 165 5.59 12.45 -3.99
CA MET A 165 5.27 13.81 -3.53
C MET A 165 6.11 14.19 -2.31
N GLY A 166 6.31 13.28 -1.36
CA GLY A 166 7.19 13.47 -0.21
C GLY A 166 8.63 13.75 -0.63
N VAL A 167 9.19 12.96 -1.56
CA VAL A 167 10.54 13.17 -2.12
C VAL A 167 10.64 14.52 -2.84
N LYS A 168 9.66 14.88 -3.67
CA LYS A 168 9.66 16.17 -4.37
C LYS A 168 9.57 17.35 -3.41
N TYR A 169 8.81 17.22 -2.33
CA TYR A 169 8.78 18.21 -1.26
C TYR A 169 10.15 18.32 -0.57
N LEU A 170 10.76 17.19 -0.18
CA LEU A 170 12.06 17.17 0.49
C LEU A 170 13.19 17.76 -0.38
N GLN A 171 13.16 17.52 -1.69
CA GLN A 171 14.12 18.10 -2.64
C GLN A 171 13.97 19.62 -2.80
N ARG A 172 12.72 20.09 -2.93
CA ARG A 172 12.40 21.50 -3.18
C ARG A 172 11.15 21.85 -2.37
N PRO A 173 11.29 22.27 -1.11
CA PRO A 173 10.17 22.65 -0.28
C PRO A 173 9.35 23.77 -0.93
N GLY A 174 8.03 23.71 -0.80
CA GLY A 174 7.13 24.73 -1.32
C GLY A 174 5.69 24.48 -0.88
N SER A 175 4.92 25.55 -0.64
CA SER A 175 3.55 25.45 -0.12
C SER A 175 2.63 24.64 -1.03
N SER A 176 2.69 24.82 -2.35
CA SER A 176 1.90 24.02 -3.29
C SER A 176 2.22 22.52 -3.19
N ARG A 177 3.49 22.15 -2.98
CA ARG A 177 3.88 20.74 -2.78
C ARG A 177 3.43 20.20 -1.43
N ALA A 178 3.45 21.02 -0.38
CA ALA A 178 2.92 20.66 0.94
C ALA A 178 1.40 20.40 0.90
N TRP A 179 0.66 21.28 0.20
CA TRP A 179 -0.77 21.10 -0.07
C TRP A 179 -1.03 19.83 -0.89
N ALA A 180 -0.34 19.63 -2.01
CA ALA A 180 -0.51 18.45 -2.84
C ALA A 180 -0.23 17.15 -2.06
N PHE A 181 0.90 17.09 -1.33
CA PHE A 181 1.26 15.94 -0.51
C PHE A 181 0.21 15.62 0.56
N THR A 182 -0.31 16.64 1.23
CA THR A 182 -1.28 16.47 2.31
C THR A 182 -2.69 16.16 1.80
N LEU A 183 -3.19 16.90 0.81
CA LEU A 183 -4.51 16.66 0.21
C LEU A 183 -4.58 15.32 -0.51
N PHE A 184 -3.47 14.85 -1.09
CA PHE A 184 -3.47 13.53 -1.73
C PHE A 184 -3.69 12.40 -0.71
N ALA A 185 -3.31 12.58 0.55
CA ALA A 185 -3.64 11.61 1.61
C ALA A 185 -5.16 11.46 1.79
N PHE A 186 -5.96 12.52 1.61
CA PHE A 186 -7.42 12.42 1.60
C PHE A 186 -7.92 11.51 0.47
N VAL A 187 -7.35 11.65 -0.74
CA VAL A 187 -7.67 10.77 -1.87
C VAL A 187 -7.32 9.32 -1.55
N CYS A 188 -6.17 9.07 -0.90
CA CYS A 188 -5.81 7.73 -0.45
C CYS A 188 -6.82 7.18 0.58
N ILE A 189 -7.19 7.97 1.59
CA ILE A 189 -8.16 7.54 2.62
C ILE A 189 -9.54 7.24 2.00
N MET A 190 -9.97 8.05 1.03
CA MET A 190 -11.23 7.84 0.29
C MET A 190 -11.13 6.73 -0.78
N LEU A 191 -9.93 6.28 -1.12
CA LEU A 191 -9.70 5.06 -1.90
C LEU A 191 -9.81 3.82 -1.03
N ARG A 192 -9.18 3.86 0.14
CA ARG A 192 -9.17 2.76 1.10
C ARG A 192 -9.09 3.31 2.52
N PRO A 193 -10.07 3.00 3.39
CA PRO A 193 -10.08 3.49 4.78
C PRO A 193 -8.83 3.16 5.58
N SER A 194 -8.14 2.05 5.27
CA SER A 194 -6.92 1.66 5.97
C SER A 194 -5.78 2.67 5.80
N PHE A 195 -5.84 3.60 4.84
CA PHE A 195 -4.88 4.70 4.74
C PHE A 195 -5.08 5.81 5.78
N VAL A 196 -6.03 5.68 6.71
CA VAL A 196 -6.27 6.69 7.76
C VAL A 196 -5.01 7.01 8.57
N TYR A 197 -4.05 6.08 8.70
CA TYR A 197 -2.77 6.33 9.37
C TYR A 197 -1.90 7.40 8.68
N LEU A 198 -2.13 7.68 7.39
CA LEU A 198 -1.36 8.72 6.67
C LEU A 198 -1.57 10.09 7.30
N LEU A 199 -2.75 10.35 7.87
CA LEU A 199 -3.07 11.63 8.47
C LEU A 199 -2.20 11.93 9.72
N PRO A 200 -2.20 11.12 10.80
CA PRO A 200 -1.32 11.36 11.93
C PRO A 200 0.16 11.32 11.54
N LEU A 201 0.55 10.45 10.59
CA LEU A 201 1.92 10.41 10.06
C LEU A 201 2.33 11.75 9.43
N ILE A 202 1.50 12.32 8.55
CA ILE A 202 1.77 13.58 7.87
C ILE A 202 1.74 14.76 8.85
N VAL A 203 0.83 14.76 9.82
CA VAL A 203 0.79 15.79 10.88
C VAL A 203 2.08 15.76 11.70
N VAL A 204 2.51 14.57 12.14
CA VAL A 204 3.78 14.40 12.87
C VAL A 204 4.97 14.80 12.00
N PHE A 205 4.96 14.47 10.70
CA PHE A 205 5.96 14.92 9.75
C PHE A 205 6.03 16.46 9.69
N TRP A 206 4.90 17.16 9.61
CA TRP A 206 4.89 18.62 9.59
C TRP A 206 5.33 19.26 10.90
N ILE A 207 4.88 18.75 12.05
CA ILE A 207 5.27 19.23 13.38
C ILE A 207 6.78 19.04 13.56
N SER A 208 7.29 17.83 13.30
CA SER A 208 8.71 17.55 13.45
C SER A 208 9.55 18.41 12.49
N ARG A 209 9.15 18.56 11.22
CA ARG A 209 9.84 19.45 10.27
C ARG A 209 9.85 20.91 10.76
N LEU A 210 8.73 21.40 11.30
CA LEU A 210 8.64 22.76 11.86
C LEU A 210 9.59 22.96 13.05
N LEU A 211 9.70 21.97 13.94
CA LEU A 211 10.57 22.02 15.12
C LEU A 211 12.06 21.99 14.74
N PHE A 212 12.45 21.13 13.79
CA PHE A 212 13.85 20.91 13.43
C PHE A 212 14.36 21.79 12.29
N PHE A 213 13.49 22.33 11.42
CA PHE A 213 13.85 23.11 10.23
C PHE A 213 13.07 24.43 10.15
N ARG A 214 13.38 25.36 11.05
CA ARG A 214 12.72 26.68 11.13
C ARG A 214 12.80 27.52 9.83
N LYS A 215 13.75 27.24 8.93
CA LYS A 215 13.85 27.91 7.62
C LYS A 215 12.61 27.66 6.74
N ASP A 216 11.97 26.51 6.87
CA ASP A 216 10.83 26.10 6.04
C ASP A 216 9.47 26.37 6.73
N TRP A 217 9.43 27.21 7.78
CA TRP A 217 8.26 27.31 8.68
C TRP A 217 6.96 27.66 7.95
N LYS A 218 6.97 28.59 6.98
CA LYS A 218 5.78 28.97 6.19
C LYS A 218 5.22 27.78 5.41
N MET A 219 6.11 26.95 4.87
CA MET A 219 5.74 25.76 4.10
C MET A 219 5.20 24.66 5.02
N CYS A 220 5.80 24.50 6.21
CA CYS A 220 5.31 23.56 7.23
C CYS A 220 3.93 23.97 7.75
N LEU A 221 3.70 25.27 8.01
CA LEU A 221 2.37 25.79 8.36
C LEU A 221 1.36 25.58 7.23
N SER A 222 1.78 25.72 5.97
CA SER A 222 0.92 25.40 4.82
C SER A 222 0.51 23.92 4.82
N GLY A 223 1.44 23.02 5.15
CA GLY A 223 1.18 21.60 5.32
C GLY A 223 0.21 21.30 6.47
N LEU A 224 0.40 21.95 7.63
CA LEU A 224 -0.51 21.83 8.78
C LEU A 224 -1.92 22.37 8.47
N ALA A 225 -2.01 23.50 7.77
CA ALA A 225 -3.29 24.05 7.31
C ALA A 225 -3.99 23.06 6.36
N ALA A 226 -3.24 22.45 5.43
CA ALA A 226 -3.76 21.40 4.57
C ALA A 226 -4.22 20.17 5.38
N SER A 227 -3.53 19.80 6.46
CA SER A 227 -3.94 18.71 7.35
C SER A 227 -5.26 19.01 8.04
N VAL A 228 -5.47 20.26 8.50
CA VAL A 228 -6.76 20.69 9.05
C VAL A 228 -7.88 20.56 8.02
N VAL A 229 -7.64 20.97 6.76
CA VAL A 229 -8.63 20.79 5.69
C VAL A 229 -8.95 19.31 5.48
N VAL A 230 -7.95 18.42 5.44
CA VAL A 230 -8.18 16.97 5.31
C VAL A 230 -8.99 16.43 6.48
N ILE A 231 -8.69 16.83 7.71
CA ILE A 231 -9.46 16.45 8.91
C ILE A 231 -10.91 16.88 8.77
N LEU A 232 -11.16 18.14 8.38
CA LEU A 232 -12.51 18.67 8.19
C LEU A 232 -13.27 17.92 7.10
N LEU A 233 -12.61 17.55 5.99
CA LEU A 233 -13.23 16.74 4.93
C LEU A 233 -13.60 15.33 5.42
N ILE A 234 -12.74 14.69 6.21
CA ILE A 234 -13.03 13.37 6.79
C ILE A 234 -14.20 13.46 7.78
N ILE A 235 -14.21 14.46 8.67
CA ILE A 235 -15.31 14.69 9.61
C ILE A 235 -16.61 14.98 8.85
N GLY A 236 -16.55 15.81 7.81
CA GLY A 236 -17.71 16.12 6.96
C GLY A 236 -18.28 14.86 6.29
N TYR A 237 -17.41 13.99 5.78
CA TYR A 237 -17.83 12.71 5.20
C TYR A 237 -18.41 11.75 6.25
N ALA A 238 -17.81 11.64 7.43
CA ALA A 238 -18.33 10.85 8.54
C ALA A 238 -19.71 11.35 9.01
N HIS A 239 -19.92 12.67 9.01
CA HIS A 239 -21.23 13.25 9.34
C HIS A 239 -22.29 12.95 8.27
N LEU A 240 -21.92 12.94 6.99
CA LEU A 240 -22.81 12.48 5.91
C LEU A 240 -23.16 11.00 6.09
N ASN A 241 -22.22 10.15 6.49
CA ASN A 241 -22.50 8.76 6.84
C ASN A 241 -23.42 8.64 8.06
N GLN A 242 -23.26 9.48 9.08
CA GLN A 242 -24.18 9.49 10.21
C GLN A 242 -25.61 9.83 9.76
N LYS A 243 -25.77 10.80 8.87
CA LYS A 243 -27.08 11.21 8.35
C LYS A 243 -27.73 10.14 7.48
N ASN A 244 -26.96 9.46 6.63
CA ASN A 244 -27.49 8.53 5.63
C ASN A 244 -27.60 7.08 6.15
N HIS A 245 -26.75 6.68 7.10
CA HIS A 245 -26.57 5.28 7.53
C HIS A 245 -26.47 5.08 9.05
N ASN A 246 -26.77 6.11 9.86
CA ASN A 246 -26.66 6.08 11.32
C ASN A 246 -25.28 5.63 11.84
N PHE A 247 -24.21 5.91 11.10
CA PHE A 247 -22.84 5.54 11.48
C PHE A 247 -21.86 6.70 11.38
N ASN A 248 -21.22 7.07 12.48
CA ASN A 248 -20.30 8.21 12.54
C ASN A 248 -18.86 7.78 12.26
N GLY A 249 -18.61 7.29 11.04
CA GLY A 249 -17.30 6.85 10.61
C GLY A 249 -17.13 6.85 9.10
N ILE A 250 -15.93 6.51 8.62
CA ILE A 250 -15.63 6.51 7.18
C ILE A 250 -16.24 5.28 6.50
N SER A 251 -16.25 4.12 7.16
CA SER A 251 -16.79 2.87 6.64
C SER A 251 -17.01 1.84 7.75
N VAL A 252 -18.13 1.12 7.68
CA VAL A 252 -18.51 0.04 8.61
C VAL A 252 -17.58 -1.19 8.47
N VAL A 253 -16.76 -1.26 7.41
CA VAL A 253 -15.76 -2.34 7.24
C VAL A 253 -14.80 -2.43 8.42
N SER A 254 -14.49 -1.29 9.07
CA SER A 254 -13.71 -1.26 10.30
C SER A 254 -14.37 -2.06 11.42
N ASN A 255 -15.67 -1.86 11.66
CA ASN A 255 -16.44 -2.63 12.64
C ASN A 255 -16.48 -4.12 12.30
N ASN A 256 -16.62 -4.48 11.01
CA ASN A 256 -16.60 -5.89 10.60
C ASN A 256 -15.28 -6.57 11.00
N ASN A 257 -14.16 -5.90 10.74
CA ASN A 257 -12.85 -6.44 11.08
C ASN A 257 -12.64 -6.51 12.59
N GLU A 258 -12.94 -5.42 13.31
CA GLU A 258 -12.77 -5.37 14.76
C GLU A 258 -13.69 -6.35 15.50
N MET A 259 -14.92 -6.56 15.01
CA MET A 259 -15.83 -7.60 15.50
C MET A 259 -15.16 -8.98 15.41
N ALA A 260 -14.58 -9.32 14.25
CA ALA A 260 -13.87 -10.58 14.10
C ALA A 260 -12.68 -10.68 15.08
N VAL A 261 -11.95 -9.58 15.32
CA VAL A 261 -10.86 -9.58 16.31
C VAL A 261 -11.36 -9.85 17.73
N ILE A 262 -12.43 -9.19 18.19
CA ILE A 262 -12.93 -9.41 19.56
C ILE A 262 -13.54 -10.80 19.76
N VAL A 263 -14.08 -11.41 18.70
CA VAL A 263 -14.58 -12.78 18.71
C VAL A 263 -13.40 -13.77 18.81
N ILE A 264 -12.36 -13.61 17.97
CA ILE A 264 -11.15 -14.45 18.01
C ILE A 264 -10.43 -14.30 19.36
N ALA A 265 -10.37 -13.09 19.91
CA ALA A 265 -9.80 -12.83 21.23
C ALA A 265 -10.66 -13.35 22.40
N ASN A 266 -11.88 -13.84 22.12
CA ASN A 266 -12.86 -14.29 23.11
C ASN A 266 -13.22 -13.22 24.16
N ILE A 267 -13.21 -11.94 23.77
CA ILE A 267 -13.55 -10.82 24.66
C ILE A 267 -14.94 -10.22 24.41
N TYR A 268 -15.66 -10.72 23.40
CA TYR A 268 -17.03 -10.29 23.07
C TYR A 268 -18.04 -10.47 24.23
N GLN A 269 -17.73 -11.34 25.19
CA GLN A 269 -18.56 -11.57 26.38
C GLN A 269 -18.55 -10.39 27.39
N TYR A 270 -17.61 -9.46 27.23
CA TYR A 270 -17.47 -8.29 28.11
C TYR A 270 -18.08 -7.01 27.51
N GLY A 271 -18.93 -7.14 26.49
CA GLY A 271 -19.64 -6.02 25.90
C GLY A 271 -20.82 -5.55 26.76
N ASN A 272 -21.39 -4.40 26.38
CA ASN A 272 -22.54 -3.78 27.05
C ASN A 272 -23.90 -4.28 26.50
N ASP A 273 -23.91 -5.22 25.55
CA ASP A 273 -25.12 -5.60 24.82
C ASP A 273 -25.35 -7.13 24.85
N PRO A 274 -26.24 -7.61 25.74
CA PRO A 274 -26.53 -9.04 25.86
C PRO A 274 -27.09 -9.67 24.59
N GLU A 275 -27.81 -8.92 23.76
CA GLU A 275 -28.42 -9.42 22.52
C GLU A 275 -27.36 -9.71 21.47
N ILE A 276 -26.39 -8.79 21.33
CA ILE A 276 -25.24 -8.98 20.45
C ILE A 276 -24.38 -10.15 20.94
N THR A 277 -24.08 -10.22 22.24
CA THR A 277 -23.34 -11.35 22.83
C THR A 277 -24.04 -12.68 22.59
N ALA A 278 -25.36 -12.74 22.77
CA ALA A 278 -26.15 -13.95 22.52
C ALA A 278 -26.13 -14.35 21.03
N ALA A 279 -26.23 -13.40 20.11
CA ALA A 279 -26.14 -13.66 18.68
C ALA A 279 -24.77 -14.22 18.26
N ILE A 280 -23.67 -13.65 18.80
CA ILE A 280 -22.32 -14.17 18.58
C ILE A 280 -22.20 -15.60 19.10
N LYS A 281 -22.66 -15.85 20.33
CA LYS A 281 -22.59 -17.18 20.95
C LYS A 281 -23.38 -18.23 20.14
N ALA A 282 -24.60 -17.89 19.70
CA ALA A 282 -25.41 -18.76 18.86
C ALA A 282 -24.69 -19.11 17.54
N ASN A 283 -24.00 -18.15 16.92
CA ASN A 283 -23.22 -18.39 15.72
C ASN A 283 -22.01 -19.31 15.96
N LEU A 284 -21.29 -19.12 17.07
CA LEU A 284 -20.17 -19.99 17.44
C LEU A 284 -20.65 -21.42 17.72
N ASP A 285 -21.76 -21.58 18.44
CA ASP A 285 -22.37 -22.88 18.72
C ASP A 285 -22.83 -23.59 17.43
N LEU A 286 -23.38 -22.83 16.47
CA LEU A 286 -23.75 -23.35 15.15
C LEU A 286 -22.51 -23.82 14.37
N GLN A 287 -21.43 -23.03 14.36
CA GLN A 287 -20.18 -23.40 13.69
C GLN A 287 -19.53 -24.65 14.29
N GLN A 288 -19.57 -24.80 15.62
CA GLN A 288 -19.05 -26.00 16.29
C GLN A 288 -19.87 -27.25 15.94
N LYS A 289 -21.20 -27.12 15.81
CA LYS A 289 -22.10 -28.24 15.48
C LYS A 289 -21.99 -28.69 14.03
N THR A 290 -21.54 -27.85 13.09
CA THR A 290 -21.49 -28.19 11.66
C THR A 290 -20.16 -28.78 11.17
N THR A 291 -19.29 -29.26 12.06
CA THR A 291 -18.11 -30.10 11.78
C THR A 291 -17.51 -29.91 10.37
N GLY A 292 -16.86 -28.77 10.15
CA GLY A 292 -16.07 -28.51 8.94
C GLY A 292 -16.85 -28.05 7.71
N LYS A 293 -18.18 -27.93 7.75
CA LYS A 293 -18.94 -27.16 6.77
C LYS A 293 -19.23 -25.76 7.33
N PRO A 294 -19.00 -24.67 6.57
CA PRO A 294 -19.33 -23.33 7.03
C PRO A 294 -20.84 -23.25 7.25
N ALA A 295 -21.27 -23.29 8.51
CA ALA A 295 -22.62 -22.86 8.86
C ALA A 295 -22.78 -21.43 8.35
N LYS A 296 -23.88 -21.13 7.66
CA LYS A 296 -24.31 -19.75 7.41
C LYS A 296 -24.75 -19.17 8.75
N GLY A 297 -23.78 -18.82 9.60
CA GLY A 297 -24.04 -18.00 10.78
C GLY A 297 -24.65 -16.67 10.35
N GLU A 298 -25.50 -16.09 11.19
CA GLU A 298 -26.03 -14.76 10.96
C GLU A 298 -24.86 -13.76 10.99
N ASN A 299 -24.74 -12.93 9.96
CA ASN A 299 -23.78 -11.82 10.03
C ASN A 299 -24.31 -10.80 11.04
N VAL A 300 -23.72 -10.78 12.24
CA VAL A 300 -24.08 -9.87 13.34
C VAL A 300 -24.13 -8.41 12.86
N MET A 301 -23.28 -8.05 11.90
CA MET A 301 -23.20 -6.71 11.31
C MET A 301 -24.41 -6.34 10.44
N LEU A 302 -25.17 -7.32 9.95
CA LEU A 302 -26.41 -7.10 9.19
C LEU A 302 -27.66 -7.07 10.09
N LYS A 303 -27.56 -7.61 11.31
CA LYS A 303 -28.68 -7.73 12.25
C LYS A 303 -28.88 -6.50 13.11
N PHE A 304 -27.77 -5.82 13.44
CA PHE A 304 -27.76 -4.71 14.38
C PHE A 304 -27.29 -3.43 13.71
N GLU A 305 -27.81 -2.29 14.19
CA GLU A 305 -27.41 -0.96 13.74
C GLU A 305 -25.88 -0.78 13.89
N PRO A 306 -25.18 -0.23 12.87
CA PRO A 306 -23.73 -0.16 12.88
C PRO A 306 -23.12 0.57 14.08
N GLU A 307 -23.74 1.65 14.54
CA GLU A 307 -23.27 2.41 15.72
C GLU A 307 -23.44 1.60 17.02
N ARG A 308 -24.56 0.86 17.16
CA ARG A 308 -24.78 -0.05 18.31
C ARG A 308 -23.68 -1.10 18.37
N VAL A 309 -23.32 -1.67 17.22
CA VAL A 309 -22.22 -2.63 17.12
C VAL A 309 -20.86 -1.99 17.41
N HIS A 310 -20.61 -0.77 16.93
CA HIS A 310 -19.39 -0.03 17.21
C HIS A 310 -19.20 0.17 18.73
N GLN A 311 -20.23 0.66 19.42
CA GLN A 311 -20.20 0.87 20.87
C GLN A 311 -19.97 -0.44 21.65
N PHE A 312 -20.57 -1.54 21.18
CA PHE A 312 -20.32 -2.87 21.73
C PHE A 312 -18.85 -3.27 21.61
N ILE A 313 -18.26 -3.15 20.43
CA ILE A 313 -16.84 -3.48 20.18
C ILE A 313 -15.92 -2.63 21.08
N VAL A 314 -16.13 -1.32 21.09
CA VAL A 314 -15.34 -0.38 21.91
C VAL A 314 -15.44 -0.75 23.39
N THR A 315 -16.63 -1.15 23.87
CA THR A 315 -16.83 -1.57 25.26
C THR A 315 -16.08 -2.86 25.59
N CYS A 316 -16.14 -3.87 24.72
CA CYS A 316 -15.37 -5.11 24.88
C CYS A 316 -13.87 -4.84 25.04
N ILE A 317 -13.31 -3.97 24.17
CA ILE A 317 -11.89 -3.61 24.19
C ILE A 317 -11.55 -2.82 25.47
N LYS A 318 -12.38 -1.84 25.85
CA LYS A 318 -12.17 -1.04 27.08
C LYS A 318 -12.23 -1.88 28.35
N ASN A 319 -13.11 -2.88 28.40
CA ASN A 319 -13.25 -3.75 29.56
C ASN A 319 -12.14 -4.81 29.64
N GLN A 320 -11.52 -5.18 28.52
CA GLN A 320 -10.45 -6.18 28.46
C GLN A 320 -9.24 -5.73 27.61
N PRO A 321 -8.58 -4.61 27.95
CA PRO A 321 -7.51 -4.06 27.13
C PRO A 321 -6.27 -4.97 27.09
N ALA A 322 -5.97 -5.64 28.21
CA ALA A 322 -4.85 -6.56 28.31
C ALA A 322 -5.05 -7.80 27.42
N ALA A 323 -6.25 -8.42 27.46
CA ALA A 323 -6.56 -9.57 26.62
C ALA A 323 -6.57 -9.20 25.13
N PHE A 324 -7.09 -8.01 24.78
CA PHE A 324 -7.01 -7.49 23.42
C PHE A 324 -5.54 -7.32 22.97
N ALA A 325 -4.70 -6.68 23.80
CA ALA A 325 -3.28 -6.50 23.49
C ALA A 325 -2.53 -7.83 23.35
N LEU A 326 -2.82 -8.82 24.22
CA LEU A 326 -2.27 -10.17 24.13
C LEU A 326 -2.71 -10.89 22.85
N SER A 327 -3.96 -10.71 22.41
CA SER A 327 -4.43 -11.26 21.13
C SER A 327 -3.65 -10.67 19.94
N ILE A 328 -3.40 -9.35 19.94
CA ILE A 328 -2.55 -8.71 18.92
C ILE A 328 -1.11 -9.24 18.98
N GLY A 329 -0.57 -9.44 20.18
CA GLY A 329 0.75 -10.07 20.38
C GLY A 329 0.81 -11.51 19.85
N GLY A 330 -0.24 -12.30 20.10
CA GLY A 330 -0.39 -13.65 19.55
C GLY A 330 -0.40 -13.64 18.02
N LYS A 331 -1.19 -12.75 17.40
CA LYS A 331 -1.20 -12.58 15.94
C LYS A 331 0.19 -12.29 15.36
N LEU A 332 0.97 -11.43 16.02
CA LEU A 332 2.34 -11.14 15.57
C LEU A 332 3.22 -12.38 15.56
N ILE A 333 3.01 -13.31 16.49
CA ILE A 333 3.74 -14.59 16.57
C ILE A 333 3.22 -15.55 15.50
N ASP A 334 1.90 -15.70 15.37
CA ASP A 334 1.28 -16.61 14.42
C ASP A 334 1.65 -16.29 12.97
N LEU A 335 1.83 -15.01 12.65
CA LEU A 335 2.19 -14.56 11.30
C LEU A 335 3.66 -14.78 10.95
N GLN A 336 4.55 -15.05 11.91
CA GLN A 336 6.01 -15.02 11.68
C GLN A 336 6.49 -15.88 10.51
N THR A 337 5.87 -17.04 10.31
CA THR A 337 6.24 -18.00 9.25
C THR A 337 5.48 -17.78 7.95
N LEU A 338 4.42 -16.95 7.97
CA LEU A 338 3.61 -16.66 6.81
C LEU A 338 4.40 -15.80 5.81
N ASN A 339 4.27 -16.12 4.53
CA ASN A 339 4.83 -15.32 3.45
C ASN A 339 4.09 -13.98 3.35
N ILE A 340 4.82 -12.87 3.21
CA ILE A 340 4.25 -11.53 3.00
C ILE A 340 3.67 -11.38 1.58
N PHE A 341 4.04 -12.29 0.68
CA PHE A 341 3.51 -12.39 -0.67
C PHE A 341 2.44 -13.47 -0.73
N THR A 342 1.43 -13.21 -1.53
CA THR A 342 0.25 -14.06 -1.66
C THR A 342 -0.28 -13.99 -3.07
N ASP A 343 -0.77 -15.13 -3.53
CA ASP A 343 -1.42 -15.28 -4.82
C ASP A 343 -2.95 -15.20 -4.63
N TYR A 344 -3.61 -14.28 -5.34
CA TYR A 344 -5.06 -14.05 -5.27
C TYR A 344 -5.77 -14.19 -6.61
N ALA A 345 -5.14 -13.88 -7.74
CA ALA A 345 -5.80 -14.10 -9.02
C ALA A 345 -5.73 -15.58 -9.38
N GLU A 346 -6.81 -16.08 -9.93
CA GLU A 346 -6.86 -17.46 -10.34
C GLU A 346 -5.94 -17.68 -11.53
N HIS A 347 -5.21 -18.79 -11.49
CA HIS A 347 -4.35 -19.20 -12.58
C HIS A 347 -5.11 -20.07 -13.57
N LYS A 348 -4.88 -19.87 -14.87
CA LYS A 348 -5.35 -20.78 -15.90
C LYS A 348 -4.72 -22.16 -15.70
N PHE A 349 -5.50 -23.22 -15.91
CA PHE A 349 -4.99 -24.58 -15.90
C PHE A 349 -4.07 -24.81 -17.12
N SER A 350 -2.77 -24.57 -16.94
CA SER A 350 -1.78 -24.72 -18.00
C SER A 350 -0.39 -25.03 -17.43
N TYR A 351 0.44 -25.71 -18.22
CA TYR A 351 1.84 -26.00 -17.83
C TYR A 351 2.65 -24.73 -17.57
N LEU A 352 2.42 -23.67 -18.37
CA LEU A 352 3.08 -22.38 -18.18
C LEU A 352 2.69 -21.76 -16.84
N ALA A 353 1.40 -21.76 -16.48
CA ALA A 353 0.92 -21.27 -15.20
C ALA A 353 1.58 -22.01 -14.02
N PHE A 354 1.67 -23.33 -14.09
CA PHE A 354 2.35 -24.14 -13.07
C PHE A 354 3.84 -23.75 -12.92
N ARG A 355 4.55 -23.56 -14.04
CA ARG A 355 5.96 -23.14 -14.01
C ARG A 355 6.15 -21.75 -13.43
N VAL A 356 5.30 -20.80 -13.84
CA VAL A 356 5.31 -19.43 -13.35
C VAL A 356 5.06 -19.40 -11.85
N ASN A 357 4.05 -20.13 -11.36
CA ASN A 357 3.72 -20.17 -9.94
C ASN A 357 4.88 -20.74 -9.09
N ASN A 358 5.52 -21.82 -9.55
CA ASN A 358 6.70 -22.36 -8.86
C ASN A 358 7.87 -21.36 -8.80
N ILE A 359 8.09 -20.59 -9.87
CA ILE A 359 9.12 -19.54 -9.90
C ILE A 359 8.76 -18.41 -8.93
N GLU A 360 7.49 -18.01 -8.87
CA GLU A 360 7.00 -17.00 -7.94
C GLU A 360 7.28 -17.41 -6.48
N TYR A 361 6.89 -18.63 -6.08
CA TYR A 361 7.17 -19.16 -4.75
C TYR A 361 8.67 -19.22 -4.45
N LEU A 362 9.51 -19.60 -5.42
CA LEU A 362 10.95 -19.72 -5.21
C LEU A 362 11.64 -18.35 -5.08
N LEU A 363 11.24 -17.37 -5.89
CA LEU A 363 11.86 -16.03 -5.90
C LEU A 363 11.36 -15.13 -4.76
N PHE A 364 10.12 -15.32 -4.31
CA PHE A 364 9.46 -14.43 -3.37
C PHE A 364 9.05 -15.14 -2.08
N CYS A 365 10.02 -15.78 -1.41
CA CYS A 365 9.86 -16.37 -0.07
C CYS A 365 10.34 -15.39 1.02
N VAL A 366 9.56 -14.33 1.30
CA VAL A 366 9.85 -13.40 2.40
C VAL A 366 8.78 -13.55 3.46
N THR A 367 9.16 -13.89 4.69
CA THR A 367 8.20 -14.07 5.78
C THR A 367 7.98 -12.78 6.58
N PHE A 368 6.87 -12.72 7.32
CA PHE A 368 6.64 -11.61 8.26
C PHE A 368 7.74 -11.48 9.31
N ASN A 369 8.35 -12.58 9.76
CA ASN A 369 9.49 -12.51 10.68
C ASN A 369 10.66 -11.69 10.09
N LEU A 370 11.01 -11.94 8.82
CA LEU A 370 12.03 -11.16 8.12
C LEU A 370 11.63 -9.69 7.99
N LEU A 371 10.35 -9.41 7.72
CA LEU A 371 9.84 -8.03 7.68
C LEU A 371 9.94 -7.34 9.05
N TYR A 372 9.59 -8.02 10.15
CA TYR A 372 9.70 -7.46 11.50
C TYR A 372 11.14 -7.15 11.87
N ILE A 373 12.05 -8.10 11.64
CA ILE A 373 13.49 -7.91 11.85
C ILE A 373 13.98 -6.72 11.02
N PHE A 374 13.58 -6.64 9.75
CA PHE A 374 13.96 -5.53 8.87
C PHE A 374 13.50 -4.17 9.40
N ILE A 375 12.25 -4.07 9.89
CA ILE A 375 11.70 -2.84 10.49
C ILE A 375 12.53 -2.43 11.72
N VAL A 376 12.80 -3.36 12.63
CA VAL A 376 13.55 -3.08 13.88
C VAL A 376 15.00 -2.69 13.59
N VAL A 377 15.69 -3.46 12.76
CA VAL A 377 17.09 -3.18 12.37
C VAL A 377 17.19 -1.82 11.68
N THR A 378 16.26 -1.51 10.77
CA THR A 378 16.23 -0.20 10.10
C THR A 378 16.05 0.93 11.11
N LEU A 379 15.15 0.79 12.08
CA LEU A 379 14.94 1.78 13.14
C LEU A 379 16.23 2.03 13.94
N VAL A 380 16.88 0.97 14.40
CA VAL A 380 18.15 1.06 15.14
C VAL A 380 19.23 1.74 14.30
N MET A 381 19.37 1.39 13.03
CA MET A 381 20.31 2.04 12.11
C MET A 381 20.02 3.53 11.90
N MET A 382 18.74 3.91 11.80
CA MET A 382 18.34 5.32 11.65
C MET A 382 18.62 6.11 12.92
N ILE A 383 18.28 5.57 14.10
CA ILE A 383 18.52 6.22 15.39
C ILE A 383 20.02 6.40 15.64
N THR A 384 20.81 5.34 15.45
CA THR A 384 22.28 5.41 15.58
C THR A 384 22.90 6.37 14.57
N GLY A 385 22.41 6.39 13.34
CA GLY A 385 22.82 7.35 12.31
C GLY A 385 22.48 8.80 12.69
N TRP A 386 21.29 9.02 13.25
CA TRP A 386 20.85 10.33 13.73
C TRP A 386 21.73 10.83 14.88
N PHE A 387 21.99 10.02 15.90
CA PHE A 387 22.86 10.42 17.02
C PHE A 387 24.29 10.71 16.57
N LYS A 388 24.86 9.88 15.68
CA LYS A 388 26.23 10.06 15.20
C LYS A 388 26.40 11.27 14.29
N LYS A 389 25.43 11.52 13.39
CA LYS A 389 25.54 12.58 12.37
C LYS A 389 24.81 13.87 12.74
N LYS A 390 24.02 13.87 13.81
CA LYS A 390 23.13 14.97 14.23
C LYS A 390 22.21 15.47 13.09
N GLN A 391 21.88 14.58 12.16
CA GLN A 391 21.00 14.86 11.02
C GLN A 391 19.90 13.80 10.97
N ILE A 392 18.67 14.26 10.82
CA ILE A 392 17.50 13.38 10.73
C ILE A 392 17.43 12.82 9.30
N PRO A 393 17.38 11.48 9.12
CA PRO A 393 17.25 10.86 7.81
C PRO A 393 15.79 10.91 7.34
N TRP A 394 15.28 12.11 7.02
CA TRP A 394 13.86 12.37 6.75
C TRP A 394 13.25 11.41 5.75
N PHE A 395 13.94 11.15 4.64
CA PHE A 395 13.42 10.23 3.64
C PHE A 395 13.31 8.80 4.16
N SER A 396 14.37 8.27 4.79
CA SER A 396 14.32 6.92 5.38
C SER A 396 13.28 6.81 6.49
N LEU A 397 13.12 7.87 7.30
CA LEU A 397 12.10 7.93 8.35
C LEU A 397 10.69 7.91 7.75
N LEU A 398 10.43 8.66 6.68
CA LEU A 398 9.15 8.64 5.97
C LEU A 398 8.84 7.23 5.44
N LEU A 399 9.79 6.59 4.75
CA LEU A 399 9.62 5.23 4.24
C LEU A 399 9.35 4.23 5.37
N TRP A 400 10.14 4.30 6.44
CA TRP A 400 9.97 3.42 7.59
C TRP A 400 8.61 3.61 8.27
N LEU A 401 8.17 4.84 8.47
CA LEU A 401 6.86 5.15 9.04
C LEU A 401 5.72 4.63 8.15
N LEU A 402 5.83 4.75 6.83
CA LEU A 402 4.84 4.19 5.89
C LEU A 402 4.76 2.65 6.01
N ILE A 403 5.91 1.97 6.05
CA ILE A 403 5.96 0.51 6.20
C ILE A 403 5.39 0.10 7.56
N PHE A 404 5.92 0.67 8.64
CA PHE A 404 5.52 0.33 10.00
C PHE A 404 4.04 0.60 10.24
N ALA A 405 3.52 1.76 9.84
CA ALA A 405 2.13 2.12 10.04
C ALA A 405 1.19 1.24 9.21
N GLN A 406 1.52 0.92 7.95
CA GLN A 406 0.73 0.00 7.15
C GLN A 406 0.67 -1.40 7.76
N VAL A 407 1.80 -1.93 8.25
CA VAL A 407 1.87 -3.23 8.92
C VAL A 407 1.08 -3.20 10.24
N ALA A 408 1.24 -2.15 11.05
CA ALA A 408 0.52 -1.99 12.30
C ALA A 408 -0.99 -1.93 12.09
N VAL A 409 -1.47 -1.13 11.13
CA VAL A 409 -2.90 -1.04 10.80
C VAL A 409 -3.43 -2.38 10.28
N ALA A 410 -2.67 -3.11 9.45
CA ALA A 410 -3.08 -4.42 8.97
C ALA A 410 -3.22 -5.44 10.11
N ILE A 411 -2.32 -5.43 11.09
CA ILE A 411 -2.31 -6.42 12.19
C ILE A 411 -3.32 -6.08 13.28
N ILE A 412 -3.40 -4.79 13.64
CA ILE A 412 -4.32 -4.30 14.70
C ILE A 412 -5.76 -4.31 14.17
N GLY A 413 -5.98 -3.74 12.99
CA GLY A 413 -7.32 -3.53 12.43
C GLY A 413 -7.79 -4.61 11.46
N GLY A 414 -6.94 -5.59 11.11
CA GLY A 414 -7.31 -6.73 10.27
C GLY A 414 -7.51 -8.01 11.10
N TYR A 415 -8.34 -8.91 10.58
CA TYR A 415 -8.54 -10.24 11.15
C TYR A 415 -7.95 -11.37 10.30
N SER A 416 -7.77 -11.14 8.99
CA SER A 416 -7.25 -12.10 8.03
C SER A 416 -6.54 -11.39 6.86
N GLU A 417 -6.02 -12.18 5.91
CA GLU A 417 -5.46 -11.68 4.66
C GLU A 417 -4.33 -10.65 4.83
N TYR A 418 -3.56 -10.76 5.91
CA TYR A 418 -2.48 -9.82 6.23
C TYR A 418 -1.49 -9.58 5.09
N PRO A 419 -1.04 -10.59 4.31
CA PRO A 419 -0.19 -10.37 3.13
C PRO A 419 -0.81 -9.38 2.12
N ARG A 420 -2.12 -9.48 1.86
CA ARG A 420 -2.88 -8.57 0.99
C ARG A 420 -2.98 -7.17 1.60
N LEU A 421 -3.22 -7.07 2.90
CA LEU A 421 -3.40 -5.78 3.59
C LEU A 421 -2.11 -4.94 3.63
N ILE A 422 -0.93 -5.55 3.60
CA ILE A 422 0.36 -4.83 3.65
C ILE A 422 0.92 -4.45 2.28
N LEU A 423 0.30 -4.86 1.17
CA LEU A 423 0.77 -4.56 -0.19
C LEU A 423 1.07 -3.08 -0.46
N PRO A 424 0.30 -2.10 0.05
CA PRO A 424 0.63 -0.70 -0.15
C PRO A 424 2.00 -0.29 0.40
N ALA A 425 2.61 -1.05 1.31
CA ALA A 425 3.96 -0.80 1.83
C ALA A 425 5.06 -1.24 0.85
N MET A 426 4.76 -2.04 -0.18
CA MET A 426 5.77 -2.65 -1.06
C MET A 426 6.68 -1.65 -1.76
N PRO A 427 6.19 -0.52 -2.34
CA PRO A 427 7.08 0.47 -2.94
C PRO A 427 8.08 1.03 -1.92
N ALA A 428 7.62 1.35 -0.71
CA ALA A 428 8.50 1.85 0.36
C ALA A 428 9.52 0.80 0.80
N LEU A 429 9.08 -0.45 0.94
CA LEU A 429 9.93 -1.58 1.33
C LEU A 429 11.07 -1.79 0.34
N VAL A 430 10.76 -1.84 -0.97
CA VAL A 430 11.79 -2.00 -2.02
C VAL A 430 12.75 -0.82 -2.02
N ILE A 431 12.27 0.41 -1.93
CA ILE A 431 13.14 1.60 -1.91
C ILE A 431 14.05 1.58 -0.68
N LEU A 432 13.52 1.27 0.51
CA LEU A 432 14.27 1.27 1.74
C LEU A 432 15.35 0.17 1.73
N LEU A 433 15.00 -1.04 1.28
CA LEU A 433 15.94 -2.14 1.12
C LEU A 433 17.10 -1.76 0.19
N PHE A 434 16.78 -1.26 -1.01
CA PHE A 434 17.80 -0.87 -1.99
C PHE A 434 18.60 0.37 -1.57
N SER A 435 18.07 1.22 -0.66
CA SER A 435 18.84 2.31 -0.08
C SER A 435 20.02 1.81 0.76
N TYR A 436 19.89 0.64 1.40
CA TYR A 436 21.00 -0.01 2.11
C TYR A 436 21.99 -0.64 1.14
N ILE A 437 21.50 -1.28 0.07
CA ILE A 437 22.35 -1.81 -0.99
C ILE A 437 23.16 -0.68 -1.66
N ASP A 438 22.55 0.48 -1.92
CA ASP A 438 23.24 1.66 -2.45
C ASP A 438 24.36 2.13 -1.51
N LYS A 439 24.08 2.23 -0.21
CA LYS A 439 25.08 2.59 0.81
C LYS A 439 26.23 1.59 0.87
N ILE A 440 25.94 0.28 0.85
CA ILE A 440 26.95 -0.78 0.88
C ILE A 440 27.78 -0.77 -0.41
N SER A 441 27.14 -0.70 -1.57
CA SER A 441 27.79 -0.64 -2.88
C SER A 441 28.71 0.59 -2.99
N PHE A 442 28.28 1.73 -2.46
CA PHE A 442 29.10 2.93 -2.39
C PHE A 442 30.26 2.80 -1.38
N ALA A 443 30.10 2.03 -0.30
CA ALA A 443 31.13 1.80 0.70
C ALA A 443 32.28 0.89 0.28
N ILE A 444 32.02 0.00 -0.68
CA ILE A 444 33.04 -0.87 -1.27
C ILE A 444 34.08 -0.04 -2.06
N ASP A 445 33.69 1.13 -2.56
CA ASP A 445 34.57 2.14 -3.17
C ASP A 445 35.15 3.05 -2.07
N ARG A 446 36.17 2.54 -1.33
CA ARG A 446 36.67 3.08 -0.04
C ARG A 446 36.96 4.58 -0.02
N ASP A 447 37.37 5.18 -1.14
CA ASP A 447 37.73 6.60 -1.22
C ASP A 447 36.51 7.54 -1.24
N LYS A 448 35.31 7.02 -1.53
CA LYS A 448 34.11 7.84 -1.71
C LYS A 448 33.25 7.97 -0.46
N LEU A 449 33.39 7.10 0.55
CA LEU A 449 32.49 7.04 1.71
C LEU A 449 32.37 8.36 2.50
N LYS A 450 33.47 9.12 2.60
CA LYS A 450 33.49 10.44 3.27
C LYS A 450 32.61 11.49 2.56
N SER A 451 32.27 11.26 1.30
CA SER A 451 31.48 12.17 0.45
C SER A 451 30.03 11.75 0.28
N TYR A 452 29.56 10.63 0.88
CA TYR A 452 28.15 10.24 0.75
C TYR A 452 27.26 11.30 1.42
N PRO A 453 26.50 12.11 0.66
CA PRO A 453 25.64 13.13 1.23
C PRO A 453 24.56 12.44 2.05
N VAL A 454 24.33 12.94 3.26
CA VAL A 454 23.30 12.43 4.18
C VAL A 454 21.89 12.84 3.73
N THR A 455 21.76 13.59 2.65
CA THR A 455 20.61 14.50 2.47
C THR A 455 19.74 14.16 1.27
N ILE A 456 18.65 13.43 1.55
CA ILE A 456 17.26 13.86 1.28
C ILE A 456 16.44 13.61 2.55
#